data_AF-A0A950KPT3-F1
#
_entry.id   AF-A0A950KPT3-F1
#
_cell.length_a   1.000
_cell.length_b   1.000
_cell.length_c   1.000
_cell.angle_alpha   90.00
_cell.angle_beta   90.00
_cell.angle_gamma   90.00
#
_symmetry.space_group_name_H-M   'P 1'
#
loop_
_entity.id
_entity.type
_entity.pdbx_description
1 polymer ?
#
loop_
_entity_poly.entity_id
_entity_poly.type
_entity_poly.pdbx_seq_one_letter_code
_entity_poly.pdbx_strand_id
1 'polypeptide(L)'
;MCVGAPGGYINPFAGEAWAPSRNDQGVDYDPLKVEPVRAIGAGTIVSIGSWGMYGPWFDYRLADGEFAGKCIYVAEHIGSILKPGTSFNAGDTIATAYPGPYWTEWGWAKGLDTPSVPWSQCGCTEQDNVDPGGRAFARFLRSLGAKTLQNPGPGPMYAGGSC
;
A
#
# COMPACT_ATOMS: atom_id res chain seq x y z
N MET A 1 -9.33 -32.61 -6.64
CA MET A 1 -8.16 -31.77 -6.35
C MET A 1 -8.39 -30.44 -7.04
N CYS A 2 -8.71 -29.39 -6.29
CA CYS A 2 -8.95 -28.06 -6.87
C CYS A 2 -7.61 -27.39 -7.08
N VAL A 3 -7.25 -27.14 -8.33
CA VAL A 3 -6.07 -26.35 -8.70
C VAL A 3 -6.42 -24.90 -8.38
N GLY A 4 -5.85 -24.35 -7.29
CA GLY A 4 -5.91 -22.92 -7.03
C GLY A 4 -5.27 -22.17 -8.19
N ALA A 5 -5.92 -21.11 -8.67
CA ALA A 5 -5.31 -20.23 -9.66
C ALA A 5 -3.93 -19.78 -9.14
N PRO A 6 -2.88 -19.78 -9.98
CA PRO A 6 -1.59 -19.23 -9.57
C PRO A 6 -1.79 -17.78 -9.10
N GLY A 7 -1.23 -17.48 -7.93
CA GLY A 7 -1.43 -16.26 -7.15
C GLY A 7 -1.35 -15.01 -8.00
N GLY A 8 -2.46 -14.28 -8.03
CA GLY A 8 -2.58 -12.97 -8.65
C GLY A 8 -2.75 -11.89 -7.60
N TYR A 9 -2.38 -10.67 -7.96
CA TYR A 9 -2.70 -9.50 -7.14
C TYR A 9 -4.20 -9.25 -7.11
N ILE A 10 -4.73 -8.86 -5.95
CA ILE A 10 -6.14 -8.55 -5.75
C ILE A 10 -6.32 -7.06 -5.48
N ASN A 11 -7.49 -6.52 -5.82
CA ASN A 11 -7.89 -5.19 -5.36
C ASN A 11 -8.16 -5.26 -3.84
N PRO A 12 -7.35 -4.61 -3.00
CA PRO A 12 -7.48 -4.75 -1.55
C PRO A 12 -8.74 -4.07 -1.00
N PHE A 13 -9.43 -3.24 -1.80
CA PHE A 13 -10.61 -2.47 -1.40
C PHE A 13 -11.92 -3.05 -1.94
N ALA A 14 -11.87 -4.19 -2.64
CA ALA A 14 -13.05 -4.76 -3.29
C ALA A 14 -14.07 -5.27 -2.26
N GLY A 15 -15.30 -4.74 -2.31
CA GLY A 15 -16.38 -5.14 -1.41
C GLY A 15 -16.34 -4.47 -0.03
N GLU A 16 -15.41 -3.54 0.18
CA GLU A 16 -15.19 -2.84 1.44
C GLU A 16 -15.54 -1.34 1.29
N ALA A 17 -15.74 -0.64 2.40
CA ALA A 17 -16.18 0.75 2.43
C ALA A 17 -14.98 1.70 2.53
N TRP A 18 -14.29 1.90 1.41
CA TRP A 18 -13.17 2.83 1.28
C TRP A 18 -13.54 4.03 0.39
N ALA A 19 -13.23 5.24 0.85
CA ALA A 19 -13.26 6.43 0.01
C ALA A 19 -11.83 6.76 -0.47
N PRO A 20 -11.59 6.88 -1.79
CA PRO A 20 -10.30 7.33 -2.29
C PRO A 20 -10.00 8.75 -1.81
N SER A 21 -8.78 8.98 -1.36
CA SER A 21 -8.26 10.28 -0.96
C SER A 21 -7.06 10.65 -1.83
N ARG A 22 -6.34 11.72 -1.46
CA ARG A 22 -5.19 12.27 -2.20
C ARG A 22 -4.07 11.25 -2.41
N ASN A 23 -3.17 11.57 -3.33
CA ASN A 23 -1.95 10.83 -3.56
C ASN A 23 -0.75 11.71 -3.17
N ASP A 24 0.09 11.20 -2.28
CA ASP A 24 1.37 11.80 -1.89
C ASP A 24 2.53 10.90 -2.35
N GLN A 25 3.24 10.28 -1.42
CA GLN A 25 4.32 9.30 -1.66
C GLN A 25 3.73 7.94 -2.06
N GLY A 26 2.48 7.71 -1.66
CA GLY A 26 1.60 6.61 -1.97
C GLY A 26 0.23 7.10 -2.39
N VAL A 27 -0.80 6.37 -2.00
CA VAL A 27 -2.21 6.65 -2.29
C VAL A 27 -3.01 6.55 -1.00
N ASP A 28 -3.69 7.63 -0.65
CA ASP A 28 -4.49 7.70 0.56
C ASP A 28 -5.88 7.07 0.32
N TYR A 29 -6.34 6.31 1.30
CA TYR A 29 -7.68 5.75 1.37
C TYR A 29 -8.27 5.96 2.76
N ASP A 30 -9.52 6.45 2.79
CA ASP A 30 -10.30 6.63 4.00
C ASP A 30 -11.22 5.42 4.24
N PRO A 31 -11.00 4.62 5.30
CA PRO A 31 -11.95 3.58 5.67
C PRO A 31 -13.18 4.26 6.31
N LEU A 32 -14.36 4.13 5.69
CA LEU A 32 -15.61 4.76 6.17
C LEU A 32 -16.18 4.09 7.44
N LYS A 33 -15.61 2.95 7.82
CA LYS A 33 -15.81 2.20 9.06
C LYS A 33 -14.54 1.41 9.32
N VAL A 34 -14.45 0.66 10.41
CA VAL A 34 -13.32 -0.26 10.60
C VAL A 34 -13.30 -1.28 9.46
N GLU A 35 -12.18 -1.33 8.73
CA GLU A 35 -11.99 -2.21 7.57
C GLU A 35 -10.70 -3.04 7.73
N PRO A 36 -10.64 -4.25 7.15
CA PRO A 36 -9.42 -5.02 7.14
C PRO A 36 -8.42 -4.43 6.13
N VAL A 37 -7.14 -4.43 6.49
CA VAL A 37 -6.07 -4.19 5.53
C VAL A 37 -5.79 -5.52 4.85
N ARG A 38 -6.21 -5.66 3.58
CA ARG A 38 -6.04 -6.87 2.78
C ARG A 38 -4.69 -6.87 2.07
N ALA A 39 -3.98 -8.00 2.13
CA ALA A 39 -2.76 -8.19 1.35
C ALA A 39 -3.06 -8.15 -0.15
N ILE A 40 -2.36 -7.29 -0.90
CA ILE A 40 -2.53 -7.20 -2.36
C ILE A 40 -2.05 -8.48 -3.04
N GLY A 41 -0.94 -9.05 -2.57
CA GLY A 41 -0.37 -10.31 -3.07
C GLY A 41 0.09 -11.20 -1.92
N ALA A 42 0.45 -12.45 -2.22
CA ALA A 42 1.10 -13.30 -1.24
C ALA A 42 2.45 -12.67 -0.83
N GLY A 43 2.87 -12.86 0.42
CA GLY A 43 4.03 -12.15 0.92
C GLY A 43 4.39 -12.44 2.36
N THR A 44 5.31 -11.61 2.87
CA THR A 44 5.79 -11.67 4.26
C THR A 44 5.94 -10.27 4.82
N ILE A 45 5.51 -10.04 6.08
CA ILE A 45 5.77 -8.78 6.79
C ILE A 45 7.27 -8.63 7.02
N VAL A 46 7.85 -7.50 6.63
CA VAL A 46 9.30 -7.24 6.73
C VAL A 46 9.61 -6.40 7.96
N SER A 47 8.90 -5.30 8.14
CA SER A 47 9.17 -4.29 9.17
C SER A 47 7.87 -3.68 9.66
N ILE A 48 7.89 -3.23 10.91
CA ILE A 48 6.81 -2.44 11.54
C ILE A 48 7.50 -1.32 12.31
N GLY A 49 6.93 -0.12 12.26
CA GLY A 49 7.37 1.00 13.07
C GLY A 49 6.27 2.02 13.29
N SER A 50 6.67 3.24 13.61
CA SER A 50 5.75 4.36 13.78
C SER A 50 6.43 5.68 13.41
N TRP A 51 5.67 6.55 12.76
CA TRP A 51 6.04 7.93 12.45
C TRP A 51 5.66 8.91 13.57
N GLY A 52 5.54 8.41 14.80
CA GLY A 52 5.15 9.22 15.95
C GLY A 52 3.71 9.71 15.82
N MET A 53 3.53 11.02 15.61
CA MET A 53 2.18 11.62 15.58
C MET A 53 1.31 11.13 14.43
N TYR A 54 1.92 10.65 13.34
CA TYR A 54 1.20 10.15 12.16
C TYR A 54 0.73 8.70 12.31
N GLY A 55 1.21 7.97 13.33
CA GLY A 55 0.75 6.60 13.61
C GLY A 55 1.72 5.50 13.19
N PRO A 56 1.27 4.23 13.24
CA PRO A 56 2.06 3.08 12.84
C PRO A 56 2.21 2.91 11.32
N TRP A 57 3.23 2.17 10.91
CA TRP A 57 3.43 1.72 9.54
C TRP A 57 3.98 0.30 9.52
N PHE A 58 3.81 -0.40 8.39
CA PHE A 58 4.51 -1.65 8.13
C PHE A 58 4.84 -1.82 6.65
N ASP A 59 5.92 -2.57 6.37
CA ASP A 59 6.27 -3.02 5.03
C ASP A 59 6.01 -4.51 4.89
N TYR A 60 5.59 -4.94 3.69
CA TYR A 60 5.57 -6.35 3.34
C TYR A 60 6.13 -6.60 1.95
N ARG A 61 6.84 -7.72 1.81
CA ARG A 61 7.47 -8.15 0.54
C ARG A 61 6.57 -9.11 -0.20
N LEU A 62 6.32 -8.83 -1.47
CA LEU A 62 5.56 -9.71 -2.36
C LEU A 62 6.39 -10.97 -2.68
N ALA A 63 5.75 -12.13 -2.59
CA ALA A 63 6.38 -13.43 -2.84
C ALA A 63 6.32 -13.84 -4.32
N ASP A 64 5.31 -13.39 -5.05
CA ASP A 64 5.02 -13.78 -6.43
C ASP A 64 4.48 -12.61 -7.27
N GLY A 65 4.15 -12.90 -8.54
CA GLY A 65 3.63 -11.95 -9.52
C GLY A 65 4.68 -11.06 -10.18
N GLU A 66 4.23 -10.09 -10.98
CA GLU A 66 5.09 -9.14 -11.73
C GLU A 66 6.05 -8.36 -10.82
N PHE A 67 5.64 -8.10 -9.58
CA PHE A 67 6.38 -7.33 -8.58
C PHE A 67 6.92 -8.21 -7.45
N ALA A 68 7.17 -9.50 -7.72
CA ALA A 68 7.83 -10.39 -6.74
C ALA A 68 9.15 -9.79 -6.23
N GLY A 69 9.37 -9.85 -4.92
CA GLY A 69 10.53 -9.27 -4.24
C GLY A 69 10.43 -7.76 -3.98
N LYS A 70 9.42 -7.07 -4.50
CA LYS A 70 9.15 -5.65 -4.18
C LYS A 70 8.37 -5.53 -2.87
N CYS A 71 8.50 -4.38 -2.21
CA CYS A 71 7.80 -4.11 -0.95
C CYS A 71 6.72 -3.05 -1.09
N ILE A 72 5.66 -3.24 -0.32
CA ILE A 72 4.55 -2.32 -0.17
C ILE A 72 4.54 -1.85 1.28
N TYR A 73 4.39 -0.55 1.49
CA TYR A 73 4.09 -0.01 2.81
C TYR A 73 2.59 0.24 2.95
N VAL A 74 2.10 0.12 4.18
CA VAL A 74 0.80 0.63 4.61
C VAL A 74 1.01 1.38 5.92
N ALA A 75 0.46 2.57 6.05
CA ALA A 75 0.76 3.46 7.15
C ALA A 75 -0.45 4.25 7.68
N GLU A 76 -0.17 5.01 8.72
CA GLU A 76 -1.03 6.01 9.37
C GLU A 76 -2.10 5.39 10.27
N HIS A 77 -3.38 5.47 9.91
CA HIS A 77 -4.47 5.10 10.81
C HIS A 77 -4.79 3.59 10.79
N ILE A 78 -3.79 2.78 11.14
CA ILE A 78 -3.85 1.31 11.15
C ILE A 78 -3.48 0.71 12.51
N GLY A 79 -3.73 -0.58 12.71
CA GLY A 79 -3.36 -1.35 13.90
C GLY A 79 -3.55 -2.85 13.72
N SER A 80 -3.38 -3.63 14.78
CA SER A 80 -3.48 -5.11 14.74
C SER A 80 -2.65 -5.75 13.61
N ILE A 81 -1.45 -5.21 13.38
CA ILE A 81 -0.57 -5.61 12.28
C ILE A 81 0.02 -7.01 12.58
N LEU A 82 0.04 -7.90 11.59
CA LEU A 82 0.75 -9.17 11.70
C LEU A 82 2.24 -8.94 11.97
N LYS A 83 2.87 -9.84 12.75
CA LYS A 83 4.26 -9.66 13.17
C LYS A 83 5.25 -9.77 12.00
N PRO A 84 6.43 -9.12 12.07
CA PRO A 84 7.50 -9.34 11.09
C PRO A 84 7.85 -10.83 10.98
N GLY A 85 8.13 -11.27 9.75
CA GLY A 85 8.37 -12.68 9.41
C GLY A 85 7.10 -13.52 9.17
N THR A 86 5.90 -12.97 9.41
CA THR A 86 4.64 -13.69 9.13
C THR A 86 4.38 -13.72 7.62
N SER A 87 4.21 -14.92 7.06
CA SER A 87 3.77 -15.12 5.67
C SER A 87 2.25 -15.22 5.54
N PHE A 88 1.71 -14.81 4.40
CA PHE A 88 0.29 -14.75 4.11
C PHE A 88 0.01 -14.86 2.60
N ASN A 89 -1.25 -15.06 2.23
CA ASN A 89 -1.72 -15.09 0.84
C ASN A 89 -2.37 -13.76 0.44
N ALA A 90 -2.56 -13.55 -0.86
CA ALA A 90 -3.35 -12.43 -1.37
C ALA A 90 -4.78 -12.47 -0.79
N GLY A 91 -5.27 -11.33 -0.31
CA GLY A 91 -6.61 -11.19 0.32
C GLY A 91 -6.67 -11.54 1.81
N ASP A 92 -5.61 -12.09 2.40
CA ASP A 92 -5.56 -12.27 3.85
C ASP A 92 -5.57 -10.91 4.56
N THR A 93 -6.20 -10.84 5.73
CA THR A 93 -6.14 -9.66 6.59
C THR A 93 -4.78 -9.60 7.27
N ILE A 94 -4.02 -8.54 7.03
CA ILE A 94 -2.65 -8.36 7.54
C ILE A 94 -2.53 -7.19 8.55
N ALA A 95 -3.54 -6.33 8.61
CA ALA A 95 -3.72 -5.30 9.62
C ALA A 95 -5.21 -4.88 9.67
N THR A 96 -5.54 -3.92 10.52
CA THR A 96 -6.85 -3.27 10.62
C THR A 96 -6.69 -1.79 10.34
N ALA A 97 -7.59 -1.19 9.57
CA ALA A 97 -7.66 0.24 9.31
C ALA A 97 -8.83 0.87 10.07
N TYR A 98 -8.62 2.08 10.58
CA TYR A 98 -9.59 2.79 11.41
C TYR A 98 -10.07 4.09 10.75
N PRO A 99 -11.38 4.41 10.82
CA PRO A 99 -11.90 5.69 10.33
C PRO A 99 -11.35 6.84 11.17
N GLY A 100 -10.93 7.94 10.55
CA GLY A 100 -10.51 9.14 11.28
C GLY A 100 -9.46 10.00 10.56
N PRO A 101 -8.95 11.05 11.23
CA PRO A 101 -7.92 11.90 10.66
C PRO A 101 -6.66 11.10 10.33
N TYR A 102 -5.91 11.57 9.34
CA TYR A 102 -4.67 10.96 8.82
C TYR A 102 -4.86 9.73 7.92
N TRP A 103 -6.09 9.28 7.62
CA TRP A 103 -6.39 8.26 6.60
C TRP A 103 -5.49 6.99 6.69
N THR A 104 -5.46 6.17 5.65
CA THR A 104 -4.37 5.21 5.44
C THR A 104 -3.62 5.57 4.17
N GLU A 105 -2.30 5.49 4.17
CA GLU A 105 -1.49 5.64 2.97
C GLU A 105 -0.88 4.29 2.55
N TRP A 106 -0.95 4.00 1.25
CA TRP A 106 -0.41 2.78 0.66
C TRP A 106 0.55 3.12 -0.47
N GLY A 107 1.73 2.50 -0.49
CA GLY A 107 2.70 2.80 -1.55
C GLY A 107 3.77 1.74 -1.74
N TRP A 108 4.59 1.94 -2.77
CA TRP A 108 5.81 1.16 -2.93
C TRP A 108 6.82 1.57 -1.85
N ALA A 109 7.53 0.60 -1.30
CA ALA A 109 8.58 0.82 -0.31
C ALA A 109 9.96 0.45 -0.87
N LYS A 110 10.99 1.17 -0.43
CA LYS A 110 12.40 0.73 -0.48
C LYS A 110 12.75 -0.24 0.67
N GLY A 111 11.77 -0.57 1.53
CA GLY A 111 11.94 -1.30 2.78
C GLY A 111 12.46 -0.41 3.91
N LEU A 112 12.31 -0.87 5.15
CA LEU A 112 12.79 -0.19 6.35
C LEU A 112 12.35 1.27 6.41
N ASP A 113 11.05 1.53 6.48
CA ASP A 113 10.51 2.87 6.78
C ASP A 113 10.63 3.88 5.63
N THR A 114 10.89 3.43 4.41
CA THR A 114 11.19 4.34 3.31
C THR A 114 10.21 4.16 2.17
N PRO A 115 9.29 5.12 1.95
CA PRO A 115 8.56 5.23 0.70
C PRO A 115 9.55 5.18 -0.47
N SER A 116 9.18 4.50 -1.54
CA SER A 116 10.11 4.21 -2.63
C SER A 116 10.68 5.48 -3.28
N VAL A 117 9.96 6.59 -3.15
CA VAL A 117 10.43 7.94 -3.37
C VAL A 117 10.05 8.76 -2.12
N PRO A 118 11.03 9.13 -1.27
CA PRO A 118 10.76 9.96 -0.10
C PRO A 118 10.63 11.43 -0.51
N TRP A 119 9.95 12.21 0.34
CA TRP A 119 9.75 13.65 0.16
C TRP A 119 11.01 14.42 -0.30
N SER A 120 12.13 14.16 0.36
CA SER A 120 13.42 14.83 0.09
C SER A 120 13.94 14.61 -1.34
N GLN A 121 13.44 13.60 -2.05
CA GLN A 121 13.83 13.24 -3.41
C GLN A 121 12.84 13.72 -4.47
N CYS A 122 11.61 14.10 -4.09
CA CYS A 122 10.56 14.51 -5.02
C CYS A 122 10.46 16.04 -5.20
N GLY A 123 10.86 16.83 -4.18
CA GLY A 123 10.77 18.30 -4.22
C GLY A 123 9.33 18.83 -4.21
N CYS A 124 8.38 18.04 -3.74
CA CYS A 124 6.94 18.30 -3.76
C CYS A 124 6.48 19.16 -2.55
N THR A 125 5.22 19.61 -2.55
CA THR A 125 4.47 20.20 -1.42
C THR A 125 3.21 19.36 -1.19
N GLU A 126 2.74 19.18 0.07
CA GLU A 126 1.67 18.23 0.47
C GLU A 126 0.33 18.48 -0.22
N GLN A 127 0.15 19.67 -0.81
CA GLN A 127 -1.14 20.09 -1.33
C GLN A 127 -1.39 19.79 -2.81
N ASP A 128 -0.39 19.48 -3.66
CA ASP A 128 -0.65 19.35 -5.12
C ASP A 128 0.29 18.44 -5.94
N ASN A 129 1.22 17.71 -5.34
CA ASN A 129 2.36 17.18 -6.08
C ASN A 129 2.53 15.65 -5.98
N VAL A 130 1.81 14.95 -6.85
CA VAL A 130 1.80 13.48 -6.99
C VAL A 130 3.22 12.94 -7.16
N ASP A 131 3.79 12.30 -6.16
CA ASP A 131 5.14 11.73 -6.25
C ASP A 131 5.20 10.70 -7.40
N PRO A 132 6.29 10.59 -8.19
CA PRO A 132 6.53 9.41 -9.04
C PRO A 132 6.19 8.06 -8.39
N GLY A 133 6.47 7.89 -7.10
CA GLY A 133 6.08 6.75 -6.25
C GLY A 133 4.57 6.57 -6.15
N GLY A 134 3.86 7.59 -5.67
CA GLY A 134 2.41 7.58 -5.53
C GLY A 134 1.68 7.41 -6.87
N ARG A 135 2.21 8.01 -7.96
CA ARG A 135 1.69 7.79 -9.32
C ARG A 135 1.86 6.35 -9.78
N ALA A 136 3.03 5.76 -9.52
CA ALA A 136 3.28 4.37 -9.89
C ALA A 136 2.35 3.42 -9.13
N PHE A 137 2.24 3.60 -7.82
CA PHE A 137 1.36 2.77 -7.00
C PHE A 137 -0.12 2.95 -7.36
N ALA A 138 -0.56 4.18 -7.65
CA ALA A 138 -1.92 4.42 -8.14
C ALA A 138 -2.21 3.73 -9.48
N ARG A 139 -1.25 3.68 -10.41
CA ARG A 139 -1.41 2.90 -11.65
C ARG A 139 -1.53 1.41 -11.36
N PHE A 140 -0.74 0.89 -10.42
CA PHE A 140 -0.85 -0.49 -9.97
C PHE A 140 -2.23 -0.76 -9.37
N LEU A 141 -2.69 0.02 -8.40
CA LEU A 141 -4.03 -0.13 -7.81
C LEU A 141 -5.14 -0.06 -8.86
N ARG A 142 -5.06 0.87 -9.82
CA ARG A 142 -6.03 0.97 -10.92
C ARG A 142 -6.01 -0.25 -11.84
N SER A 143 -4.86 -0.88 -12.08
CA SER A 143 -4.79 -2.11 -12.89
C SER A 143 -5.47 -3.30 -12.21
N LEU A 144 -5.58 -3.27 -10.89
CA LEU A 144 -6.34 -4.23 -10.08
C LEU A 144 -7.84 -3.91 -10.00
N GLY A 145 -8.27 -2.74 -10.50
CA GLY A 145 -9.67 -2.29 -10.45
C GLY A 145 -10.01 -1.41 -9.24
N ALA A 146 -9.02 -0.95 -8.47
CA ALA A 146 -9.25 0.04 -7.42
C ALA A 146 -9.54 1.43 -8.00
N LYS A 147 -10.33 2.23 -7.28
CA LYS A 147 -10.56 3.64 -7.59
C LYS A 147 -9.47 4.48 -6.93
N THR A 148 -8.95 5.48 -7.62
CA THR A 148 -8.05 6.50 -7.07
C THR A 148 -8.70 7.87 -7.25
N LEU A 149 -8.48 8.81 -6.32
CA LEU A 149 -9.04 10.16 -6.45
C LEU A 149 -8.40 10.90 -7.63
N GLN A 150 -7.08 10.86 -7.70
CA GLN A 150 -6.31 11.51 -8.75
C GLN A 150 -6.00 10.54 -9.90
N ASN A 151 -5.94 11.09 -11.12
CA ASN A 151 -5.48 10.35 -12.29
C ASN A 151 -3.95 10.33 -12.32
N PRO A 152 -3.27 9.17 -12.16
CA PRO A 152 -1.80 9.12 -12.14
C PRO A 152 -1.14 9.35 -13.51
N GLY A 153 -1.93 9.47 -14.58
CA GLY A 153 -1.41 9.57 -15.95
C GLY A 153 -0.70 8.30 -16.42
N PRO A 154 -0.07 8.32 -17.62
CA PRO A 154 0.72 7.20 -18.11
C PRO A 154 2.02 7.04 -17.30
N GLY A 155 2.60 5.84 -17.34
CA GLY A 155 3.90 5.56 -16.72
C GLY A 155 4.01 4.14 -16.16
N PRO A 156 5.14 3.79 -15.52
CA PRO A 156 5.35 2.47 -14.94
C PRO A 156 4.47 2.26 -13.70
N MET A 157 4.01 1.02 -13.47
CA MET A 157 3.27 0.65 -12.25
C MET A 157 4.16 0.50 -11.01
N TYR A 158 5.49 0.54 -11.19
CA TYR A 158 6.47 0.46 -10.12
C TYR A 158 7.46 1.61 -10.21
N ALA A 159 7.78 2.20 -9.06
CA ALA A 159 8.85 3.17 -8.88
C ALA A 159 9.55 2.82 -7.57
N GLY A 160 10.87 2.58 -7.57
CA GLY A 160 11.60 2.26 -6.34
C GLY A 160 12.86 1.38 -6.47
N GLY A 161 13.63 1.33 -5.38
CA GLY A 161 14.76 0.41 -5.17
C GLY A 161 14.31 -0.96 -4.64
N SER A 162 15.22 -1.91 -4.45
CA SER A 162 14.85 -3.20 -3.85
C SER A 162 14.36 -3.02 -2.41
N CYS A 163 13.51 -3.95 -1.97
CA CYS A 163 13.41 -4.29 -0.56
C CYS A 163 14.69 -5.05 -0.12
#